data_AF-G1N1L8-F1
#
_entry.id   AF-G1N1L8-F1
#
_cell.length_a   1.000
_cell.length_b   1.000
_cell.length_c   1.000
_cell.angle_alpha   90.00
_cell.angle_beta   90.00
_cell.angle_gamma   90.00
#
_symmetry.space_group_name_H-M   'P 1'
#
loop_
_entity.id
_entity.type
_entity.pdbx_description
1 polymer ?
#
loop_
_entity_poly.entity_id
_entity_poly.type
_entity_poly.pdbx_seq_one_letter_code
_entity_poly.pdbx_strand_id
1 'polypeptide(L)'
;DSYRITKVGKDFQDHPVQSSTYHQYFCNKLCPLALGCGCVGQAVLSRGAHGGTMTISVGFAMAVTIAVYVSGGISGGHINPAVSLAMCVAGRLKWTKLPIYILAQLLGAFVGAAAVFGIYHDAFMEYSNGTLEVTGPYATAHIFATYPAPYLSLINGFADQVMSTAVLLLVIFAIFDTRNNRVPKGLEPVVVGLLIIVLTCSLGMNSGCAMNPARDLGPRLFTAIAGWGMEVFTEIVRDLGGPLLLASYCRHIQQSKSLTSCLGAKE
;
A
#
# COMPACT_ATOMS: atom_id res chain seq x y z
N ASP A 1 -21.66 14.43 17.62
CA ASP A 1 -21.46 13.30 16.69
C ASP A 1 -20.05 12.72 16.52
N SER A 2 -19.04 13.10 17.31
CA SER A 2 -17.81 12.29 17.46
C SER A 2 -18.09 10.89 18.02
N TYR A 3 -19.21 10.72 18.71
CA TYR A 3 -19.63 9.47 19.36
C TYR A 3 -19.90 8.33 18.36
N ARG A 4 -20.23 8.63 17.08
CA ARG A 4 -20.57 7.60 16.07
C ARG A 4 -19.35 6.94 15.44
N ILE A 5 -18.27 7.69 15.19
CA ILE A 5 -17.03 7.14 14.63
C ILE A 5 -16.24 6.37 15.69
N THR A 6 -16.23 6.84 16.95
CA THR A 6 -15.67 6.05 18.07
C THR A 6 -16.55 4.87 18.45
N LYS A 7 -17.89 4.93 18.27
CA LYS A 7 -18.74 3.72 18.39
C LYS A 7 -18.44 2.70 17.31
N VAL A 8 -18.36 3.08 16.03
CA VAL A 8 -18.01 2.15 14.96
C VAL A 8 -16.63 1.50 15.21
N GLY A 9 -15.66 2.27 15.72
CA GLY A 9 -14.35 1.72 16.11
C GLY A 9 -14.36 0.82 17.36
N LYS A 10 -15.20 1.10 18.37
CA LYS A 10 -15.36 0.28 19.59
C LYS A 10 -16.18 -0.98 19.32
N ASP A 11 -17.28 -0.88 18.60
CA ASP A 11 -18.14 -2.01 18.22
C ASP A 11 -17.35 -3.01 17.35
N PHE A 12 -16.40 -2.52 16.54
CA PHE A 12 -15.52 -3.38 15.77
C PHE A 12 -14.46 -4.10 16.60
N GLN A 13 -14.11 -3.61 17.80
CA GLN A 13 -13.16 -4.30 18.66
C GLN A 13 -13.80 -5.54 19.29
N ASP A 14 -15.07 -5.50 19.67
CA ASP A 14 -15.65 -6.49 20.59
C ASP A 14 -16.56 -7.55 19.96
N HIS A 15 -16.85 -7.48 18.65
CA HIS A 15 -17.66 -8.49 17.96
C HIS A 15 -16.84 -9.54 17.17
N PRO A 16 -17.31 -10.81 17.13
CA PRO A 16 -16.73 -11.84 16.25
C PRO A 16 -16.81 -11.39 14.79
N VAL A 17 -15.76 -11.69 14.01
CA VAL A 17 -15.68 -11.28 12.61
C VAL A 17 -16.77 -12.01 11.81
N GLN A 18 -17.77 -11.29 11.32
CA GLN A 18 -18.82 -11.84 10.46
C GLN A 18 -18.28 -12.13 9.04
N SER A 19 -18.90 -13.10 8.34
CA SER A 19 -18.56 -13.50 6.96
C SER A 19 -18.48 -12.32 5.96
N SER A 20 -19.39 -11.35 6.08
CA SER A 20 -19.41 -10.13 5.25
C SER A 20 -18.13 -9.29 5.38
N THR A 21 -17.53 -9.28 6.58
CA THR A 21 -16.30 -8.55 6.86
C THR A 21 -15.09 -9.12 6.10
N TYR A 22 -15.03 -10.44 5.88
CA TYR A 22 -13.96 -11.09 5.11
C TYR A 22 -14.02 -10.76 3.62
N HIS A 23 -15.22 -10.73 3.05
CA HIS A 23 -15.43 -10.32 1.66
C HIS A 23 -14.95 -8.89 1.42
N GLN A 24 -15.26 -7.96 2.33
CA GLN A 24 -14.70 -6.62 2.23
C GLN A 24 -13.17 -6.64 2.39
N TYR A 25 -12.60 -7.35 3.38
CA TYR A 25 -11.14 -7.41 3.53
C TYR A 25 -10.39 -7.83 2.26
N PHE A 26 -10.99 -8.74 1.48
CA PHE A 26 -10.50 -9.14 0.18
C PHE A 26 -10.64 -8.03 -0.88
N CYS A 27 -11.85 -7.46 -1.05
CA CYS A 27 -12.11 -6.37 -2.00
C CYS A 27 -11.23 -5.14 -1.74
N ASN A 28 -10.89 -4.88 -0.48
CA ASN A 28 -10.04 -3.77 -0.04
C ASN A 28 -8.69 -3.74 -0.75
N LYS A 29 -8.13 -4.90 -1.11
CA LYS A 29 -6.84 -4.99 -1.79
C LYS A 29 -6.92 -5.36 -3.26
N LEU A 30 -8.01 -6.04 -3.66
CA LEU A 30 -8.32 -6.35 -5.06
C LEU A 30 -8.41 -5.09 -5.93
N CYS A 31 -9.30 -4.16 -5.59
CA CYS A 31 -9.53 -2.93 -6.36
C CYS A 31 -8.28 -2.06 -6.59
N PRO A 32 -7.54 -1.65 -5.53
CA PRO A 32 -6.42 -0.75 -5.72
C PRO A 32 -5.28 -1.41 -6.48
N LEU A 33 -5.09 -2.72 -6.33
CA LEU A 33 -4.06 -3.39 -7.09
C LEU A 33 -4.46 -3.60 -8.55
N ALA A 34 -5.68 -4.06 -8.84
CA ALA A 34 -6.11 -4.26 -10.21
C ALA A 34 -6.02 -2.95 -11.03
N LEU A 35 -6.50 -1.85 -10.46
CA LEU A 35 -6.43 -0.54 -11.12
C LEU A 35 -4.99 0.00 -11.16
N GLY A 36 -4.25 -0.12 -10.07
CA GLY A 36 -2.87 0.35 -9.99
C GLY A 36 -1.92 -0.37 -10.95
N CYS A 37 -1.92 -1.70 -10.95
CA CYS A 37 -1.17 -2.51 -11.93
C CYS A 37 -1.69 -2.30 -13.35
N GLY A 38 -2.98 -2.03 -13.54
CA GLY A 38 -3.54 -1.64 -14.84
C GLY A 38 -2.91 -0.37 -15.40
N CYS A 39 -2.69 0.66 -14.56
CA CYS A 39 -1.99 1.89 -14.98
C CYS A 39 -0.53 1.62 -15.40
N VAL A 40 0.18 0.74 -14.68
CA VAL A 40 1.55 0.36 -15.04
C VAL A 40 1.56 -0.47 -16.33
N GLY A 41 0.66 -1.47 -16.44
CA GLY A 41 0.52 -2.31 -17.62
C GLY A 41 0.21 -1.48 -18.86
N GLN A 42 -0.71 -0.51 -18.76
CA GLN A 42 -1.02 0.39 -19.86
C GLN A 42 0.20 1.20 -20.31
N ALA A 43 0.99 1.76 -19.39
CA ALA A 43 2.18 2.52 -19.73
C ALA A 43 3.29 1.63 -20.36
N VAL A 44 3.55 0.46 -19.77
CA VAL A 44 4.63 -0.44 -20.20
C VAL A 44 4.29 -1.12 -21.52
N LEU A 45 3.14 -1.78 -21.60
CA LEU A 45 2.74 -2.59 -22.76
C LEU A 45 2.47 -1.72 -24.01
N SER A 46 2.11 -0.44 -23.82
CA SER A 46 2.00 0.54 -24.92
C SER A 46 3.32 1.19 -25.32
N ARG A 47 4.45 0.77 -24.74
CA ARG A 47 5.78 1.40 -24.96
C ARG A 47 5.76 2.90 -24.66
N GLY A 48 5.00 3.32 -23.64
CA GLY A 48 4.85 4.70 -23.22
C GLY A 48 3.82 5.52 -24.01
N ALA A 49 3.15 4.96 -25.02
CA ALA A 49 2.16 5.68 -25.82
C ALA A 49 0.90 6.06 -25.02
N HIS A 50 0.55 5.27 -24.01
CA HIS A 50 -0.65 5.45 -23.18
C HIS A 50 -0.33 5.73 -21.70
N GLY A 51 0.87 6.21 -21.39
CA GLY A 51 1.21 6.64 -20.03
C GLY A 51 2.71 6.74 -19.75
N GLY A 52 3.03 7.27 -18.59
CA GLY A 52 4.40 7.35 -18.06
C GLY A 52 4.39 7.49 -16.54
N THR A 53 5.52 7.87 -15.95
CA THR A 53 5.69 7.92 -14.50
C THR A 53 4.59 8.70 -13.78
N MET A 54 4.22 9.88 -14.28
CA MET A 54 3.18 10.70 -13.65
C MET A 54 1.80 10.05 -13.71
N THR A 55 1.40 9.45 -14.85
CA THR A 55 0.10 8.80 -14.96
C THR A 55 0.02 7.55 -14.09
N ILE A 56 1.13 6.83 -13.93
CA ILE A 56 1.25 5.71 -12.99
C ILE A 56 1.07 6.22 -11.55
N SER A 57 1.82 7.25 -11.14
CA SER A 57 1.74 7.82 -9.79
C SER A 57 0.33 8.28 -9.44
N VAL A 58 -0.31 9.05 -10.33
CA VAL A 58 -1.68 9.54 -10.12
C VAL A 58 -2.68 8.38 -10.15
N GLY A 59 -2.61 7.50 -11.15
CA GLY A 59 -3.55 6.40 -11.31
C GLY A 59 -3.52 5.42 -10.13
N PHE A 60 -2.33 5.02 -9.69
CA PHE A 60 -2.17 4.12 -8.54
C PHE A 60 -2.65 4.77 -7.23
N ALA A 61 -2.35 6.05 -7.02
CA ALA A 61 -2.81 6.78 -5.86
C ALA A 61 -4.34 6.93 -5.82
N MET A 62 -4.96 7.24 -6.96
CA MET A 62 -6.42 7.33 -7.06
C MET A 62 -7.10 5.97 -6.88
N ALA A 63 -6.49 4.89 -7.38
CA ALA A 63 -6.93 3.53 -7.11
C ALA A 63 -6.93 3.22 -5.61
N VAL A 64 -5.91 3.67 -4.87
CA VAL A 64 -5.84 3.59 -3.41
C VAL A 64 -6.95 4.42 -2.76
N THR A 65 -7.16 5.67 -3.17
CA THR A 65 -8.25 6.51 -2.65
C THR A 65 -9.62 5.85 -2.80
N ILE A 66 -9.94 5.32 -3.99
CA ILE A 66 -11.20 4.61 -4.25
C ILE A 66 -11.31 3.37 -3.34
N ALA A 67 -10.23 2.61 -3.20
CA ALA A 67 -10.22 1.43 -2.33
C ALA A 67 -10.50 1.79 -0.86
N VAL A 68 -9.94 2.90 -0.36
CA VAL A 68 -10.21 3.39 0.99
C VAL A 68 -11.68 3.82 1.13
N TYR A 69 -12.29 4.45 0.11
CA TYR A 69 -13.73 4.75 0.16
C TYR A 69 -14.60 3.49 0.20
N VAL A 70 -14.29 2.48 -0.61
CA VAL A 70 -15.02 1.21 -0.66
C VAL A 70 -14.93 0.45 0.67
N SER A 71 -13.80 0.58 1.37
CA SER A 71 -13.46 -0.26 2.52
C SER A 71 -13.53 0.42 3.88
N GLY A 72 -13.47 1.76 3.91
CA GLY A 72 -13.21 2.55 5.10
C GLY A 72 -14.27 2.38 6.18
N GLY A 73 -15.55 2.28 5.79
CA GLY A 73 -16.67 2.13 6.73
C GLY A 73 -16.71 0.80 7.48
N ILE A 74 -15.94 -0.21 7.03
CA ILE A 74 -16.01 -1.58 7.55
C ILE A 74 -14.67 -2.00 8.13
N SER A 75 -13.58 -1.92 7.35
CA SER A 75 -12.26 -2.38 7.78
C SER A 75 -11.36 -1.27 8.33
N GLY A 76 -11.79 -0.01 8.25
CA GLY A 76 -10.94 1.17 8.41
C GLY A 76 -10.04 1.45 7.21
N GLY A 77 -10.16 0.68 6.12
CA GLY A 77 -9.44 0.92 4.87
C GLY A 77 -7.93 0.79 4.97
N HIS A 78 -7.42 -0.16 5.77
CA HIS A 78 -5.97 -0.29 5.99
C HIS A 78 -5.19 -0.63 4.71
N ILE A 79 -5.72 -1.54 3.87
CA ILE A 79 -5.20 -1.94 2.54
C ILE A 79 -3.68 -2.23 2.45
N ASN A 80 -3.01 -2.38 3.59
CA ASN A 80 -1.57 -2.37 3.74
C ASN A 80 -1.19 -3.08 5.07
N PRO A 81 -0.36 -4.13 5.03
CA PRO A 81 0.15 -4.78 6.23
C PRO A 81 0.90 -3.83 7.17
N ALA A 82 1.67 -2.88 6.64
CA ALA A 82 2.40 -1.90 7.43
C ALA A 82 1.46 -0.97 8.20
N VAL A 83 0.39 -0.50 7.57
CA VAL A 83 -0.66 0.31 8.23
C VAL A 83 -1.38 -0.53 9.29
N SER A 84 -1.71 -1.79 8.98
CA SER A 84 -2.40 -2.68 9.92
C SER A 84 -1.57 -2.95 11.17
N LEU A 85 -0.27 -3.21 10.99
CA LEU A 85 0.68 -3.36 12.07
C LEU A 85 0.82 -2.07 12.89
N ALA A 86 0.93 -0.92 12.24
CA ALA A 86 1.02 0.36 12.91
C ALA A 86 -0.24 0.68 13.73
N MET A 87 -1.42 0.28 13.25
CA MET A 87 -2.67 0.41 13.99
C MET A 87 -2.72 -0.52 15.20
N CYS A 88 -2.18 -1.75 15.13
CA CYS A 88 -2.02 -2.62 16.29
C CYS A 88 -1.09 -2.01 17.35
N VAL A 89 0.04 -1.50 16.88
CA VAL A 89 1.03 -0.79 17.68
C VAL A 89 0.41 0.43 18.38
N ALA A 90 -0.35 1.26 17.67
CA ALA A 90 -1.04 2.42 18.23
C ALA A 90 -2.24 2.06 19.14
N GLY A 91 -2.52 0.77 19.38
CA GLY A 91 -3.65 0.32 20.19
C GLY A 91 -5.01 0.50 19.52
N ARG A 92 -5.05 0.74 18.20
CA ARG A 92 -6.26 0.98 17.42
C ARG A 92 -6.81 -0.27 16.73
N LEU A 93 -6.01 -1.35 16.63
CA LEU A 93 -6.43 -2.66 16.11
C LEU A 93 -6.01 -3.78 17.08
N LYS A 94 -6.90 -4.73 17.37
CA LYS A 94 -6.54 -5.91 18.18
C LYS A 94 -5.51 -6.78 17.44
N TRP A 95 -4.44 -7.17 18.12
CA TRP A 95 -3.36 -8.01 17.54
C TRP A 95 -3.86 -9.32 16.93
N THR A 96 -4.93 -9.90 17.50
CA THR A 96 -5.57 -11.12 16.97
C THR A 96 -6.18 -10.94 15.58
N LYS A 97 -6.51 -9.71 15.17
CA LYS A 97 -7.03 -9.41 13.83
C LYS A 97 -5.93 -9.20 12.79
N LEU A 98 -4.69 -8.94 13.21
CA LEU A 98 -3.59 -8.63 12.29
C LEU A 98 -3.33 -9.73 11.25
N PRO A 99 -3.26 -11.03 11.61
CA PRO A 99 -3.03 -12.09 10.62
C PRO A 99 -4.15 -12.16 9.56
N ILE A 100 -5.40 -11.94 9.98
CA ILE A 100 -6.56 -11.94 9.07
C ILE A 100 -6.46 -10.79 8.07
N TYR A 101 -6.08 -9.59 8.54
CA TYR A 101 -5.85 -8.44 7.67
C TYR A 101 -4.75 -8.71 6.64
N ILE A 102 -3.62 -9.26 7.08
CA ILE A 102 -2.47 -9.55 6.21
C ILE A 102 -2.85 -10.58 5.15
N LEU A 103 -3.48 -11.69 5.53
CA LEU A 103 -3.89 -12.74 4.60
C LEU A 103 -4.90 -12.24 3.57
N ALA A 104 -5.92 -11.50 4.00
CA ALA A 104 -6.92 -10.97 3.09
C ALA A 104 -6.32 -9.94 2.11
N GLN A 105 -5.38 -9.12 2.58
CA GLN A 105 -4.65 -8.17 1.73
C GLN A 105 -3.76 -8.89 0.72
N LEU A 106 -3.00 -9.91 1.14
CA LEU A 106 -2.17 -10.70 0.23
C LEU A 106 -3.01 -11.40 -0.84
N LEU A 107 -4.12 -12.02 -0.44
CA LEU A 107 -5.02 -12.72 -1.37
C LEU A 107 -5.69 -11.75 -2.35
N GLY A 108 -6.17 -10.60 -1.86
CA GLY A 108 -6.74 -9.56 -2.74
C GLY A 108 -5.71 -9.02 -3.74
N ALA A 109 -4.47 -8.84 -3.32
CA ALA A 109 -3.38 -8.45 -4.21
C ALA A 109 -3.06 -9.56 -5.24
N PHE A 110 -2.95 -10.81 -4.82
CA PHE A 110 -2.73 -11.93 -5.73
C PHE A 110 -3.81 -12.00 -6.83
N VAL A 111 -5.09 -11.94 -6.45
CA VAL A 111 -6.20 -12.01 -7.42
C VAL A 111 -6.26 -10.75 -8.29
N GLY A 112 -5.93 -9.58 -7.75
CA GLY A 112 -5.85 -8.34 -8.53
C GLY A 112 -4.79 -8.40 -9.62
N ALA A 113 -3.64 -9.00 -9.33
CA ALA A 113 -2.59 -9.23 -10.32
C ALA A 113 -3.06 -10.20 -11.42
N ALA A 114 -3.68 -11.32 -11.02
CA ALA A 114 -4.23 -12.30 -11.96
C ALA A 114 -5.30 -11.68 -12.89
N ALA A 115 -6.18 -10.83 -12.36
CA ALA A 115 -7.19 -10.15 -13.15
C ALA A 115 -6.57 -9.21 -14.20
N VAL A 116 -5.56 -8.42 -13.82
CA VAL A 116 -4.84 -7.54 -14.75
C VAL A 116 -4.12 -8.34 -15.83
N PHE A 117 -3.44 -9.42 -15.46
CA PHE A 117 -2.80 -10.30 -16.42
C PHE A 117 -3.79 -10.89 -17.41
N GLY A 118 -4.95 -11.36 -16.95
CA GLY A 118 -6.00 -11.89 -17.82
C GLY A 118 -6.58 -10.83 -18.77
N ILE A 119 -6.83 -9.61 -18.28
CA ILE A 119 -7.36 -8.51 -19.12
C ILE A 119 -6.36 -8.06 -20.19
N TYR A 120 -5.07 -8.03 -19.84
CA TYR A 120 -3.99 -7.59 -20.74
C TYR A 120 -3.26 -8.74 -21.43
N HIS A 121 -3.78 -9.98 -21.37
CA HIS A 121 -3.05 -11.18 -21.79
C HIS A 121 -2.44 -11.03 -23.20
N ASP A 122 -3.26 -10.63 -24.17
CA ASP A 122 -2.82 -10.49 -25.56
C ASP A 122 -1.77 -9.38 -25.72
N ALA A 123 -1.88 -8.30 -24.95
CA ALA A 123 -0.89 -7.23 -24.94
C ALA A 123 0.44 -7.67 -24.30
N PHE A 124 0.41 -8.55 -23.27
CA PHE A 124 1.63 -9.17 -22.74
C PHE A 124 2.30 -10.03 -23.81
N MET A 125 1.53 -10.92 -24.46
CA MET A 125 2.06 -11.83 -25.49
C MET A 125 2.68 -11.06 -26.66
N GLU A 126 2.03 -9.99 -27.12
CA GLU A 126 2.53 -9.13 -28.19
C GLU A 126 3.79 -8.35 -27.75
N TYR A 127 3.78 -7.76 -26.55
CA TYR A 127 4.88 -6.91 -26.08
C TYR A 127 6.18 -7.69 -25.90
N SER A 128 6.08 -8.90 -25.34
CA SER A 128 7.23 -9.71 -24.95
C SER A 128 7.47 -10.92 -25.87
N ASN A 129 6.80 -10.99 -27.03
CA ASN A 129 6.92 -12.09 -27.97
C ASN A 129 6.71 -13.48 -27.32
N GLY A 130 5.77 -13.54 -26.36
CA GLY A 130 5.43 -14.74 -25.61
C GLY A 130 6.38 -15.12 -24.47
N THR A 131 7.46 -14.38 -24.20
CA THR A 131 8.37 -14.66 -23.08
C THR A 131 8.07 -13.77 -21.88
N LEU A 132 7.98 -14.34 -20.68
CA LEU A 132 7.64 -13.59 -19.46
C LEU A 132 8.90 -13.39 -18.61
N GLU A 133 9.57 -12.25 -18.80
CA GLU A 133 10.88 -11.97 -18.21
C GLU A 133 10.80 -11.02 -17.00
N VAL A 134 11.69 -11.24 -16.03
CA VAL A 134 11.82 -10.40 -14.81
C VAL A 134 12.74 -9.21 -15.05
N THR A 135 13.82 -9.41 -15.80
CA THR A 135 14.82 -8.39 -16.14
C THR A 135 15.07 -8.38 -17.64
N GLY A 136 15.55 -7.25 -18.17
CA GLY A 136 15.79 -7.07 -19.60
C GLY A 136 14.89 -6.02 -20.26
N PRO A 137 15.09 -5.76 -21.57
CA PRO A 137 14.39 -4.70 -22.29
C PRO A 137 12.89 -4.97 -22.49
N TYR A 138 12.47 -6.23 -22.40
CA TYR A 138 11.07 -6.66 -22.51
C TYR A 138 10.53 -7.20 -21.19
N ALA A 139 11.19 -6.90 -20.06
CA ALA A 139 10.76 -7.33 -18.75
C ALA A 139 9.35 -6.83 -18.44
N THR A 140 8.51 -7.70 -17.91
CA THR A 140 7.10 -7.39 -17.64
C THR A 140 6.69 -7.64 -16.19
N ALA A 141 7.55 -8.30 -15.40
CA ALA A 141 7.26 -8.57 -13.97
C ALA A 141 7.06 -7.29 -13.15
N HIS A 142 7.74 -6.20 -13.54
CA HIS A 142 7.67 -4.90 -12.86
C HIS A 142 6.31 -4.19 -12.98
N ILE A 143 5.40 -4.70 -13.83
CA ILE A 143 4.00 -4.25 -13.88
C ILE A 143 3.27 -4.64 -12.56
N PHE A 144 3.65 -5.77 -11.98
CA PHE A 144 2.96 -6.37 -10.84
C PHE A 144 3.63 -6.04 -9.50
N ALA A 145 4.95 -6.14 -9.44
CA ALA A 145 5.76 -5.91 -8.25
C ALA A 145 6.85 -4.88 -8.52
N THR A 146 7.44 -4.33 -7.46
CA THR A 146 8.51 -3.35 -7.59
C THR A 146 9.87 -4.02 -7.72
N TYR A 147 10.80 -3.45 -8.48
CA TYR A 147 12.16 -3.97 -8.57
C TYR A 147 13.14 -2.82 -8.36
N PRO A 148 14.24 -3.05 -7.62
CA PRO A 148 15.24 -2.01 -7.40
C PRO A 148 15.91 -1.61 -8.72
N ALA A 149 16.25 -0.33 -8.85
CA ALA A 149 17.05 0.14 -9.96
C ALA A 149 18.44 -0.54 -9.96
N PRO A 150 19.08 -0.76 -11.13
CA PRO A 150 20.36 -1.48 -11.21
C PRO A 150 21.50 -0.88 -10.38
N TYR A 151 21.47 0.42 -10.13
CA TYR A 151 22.48 1.13 -9.33
C TYR A 151 22.23 1.05 -7.81
N LEU A 152 21.07 0.52 -7.37
CA LEU A 152 20.62 0.65 -5.99
C LEU A 152 21.14 -0.49 -5.11
N SER A 153 22.02 -0.14 -4.18
CA SER A 153 22.51 -1.06 -3.15
C SER A 153 21.39 -1.53 -2.22
N LEU A 154 21.58 -2.70 -1.60
CA LEU A 154 20.62 -3.29 -0.67
C LEU A 154 20.30 -2.35 0.51
N ILE A 155 21.34 -1.76 1.11
CA ILE A 155 21.20 -0.88 2.29
C ILE A 155 20.41 0.38 1.92
N ASN A 156 20.70 1.02 0.78
CA ASN A 156 19.97 2.21 0.35
C ASN A 156 18.53 1.87 -0.05
N GLY A 157 18.29 0.72 -0.69
CA GLY A 157 16.93 0.28 -1.00
C GLY A 157 16.10 0.01 0.26
N PHE A 158 16.71 -0.59 1.28
CA PHE A 158 16.06 -0.75 2.58
C PHE A 158 15.74 0.62 3.22
N ALA A 159 16.71 1.54 3.26
CA ALA A 159 16.50 2.88 3.82
C ALA A 159 15.41 3.67 3.09
N ASP A 160 15.36 3.57 1.75
CA ASP A 160 14.34 4.17 0.88
C ASP A 160 12.92 3.68 1.23
N GLN A 161 12.76 2.37 1.43
CA GLN A 161 11.48 1.75 1.78
C GLN A 161 11.06 2.05 3.23
N VAL A 162 12.02 2.10 4.16
CA VAL A 162 11.76 2.55 5.54
C VAL A 162 11.31 4.01 5.53
N MET A 163 12.02 4.90 4.82
CA MET A 163 11.74 6.33 4.80
C MET A 163 10.38 6.63 4.14
N SER A 164 10.10 6.06 2.97
CA SER A 164 8.82 6.26 2.28
C SER A 164 7.63 5.74 3.11
N THR A 165 7.75 4.56 3.71
CA THR A 165 6.72 4.01 4.61
C THR A 165 6.59 4.86 5.88
N ALA A 166 7.69 5.43 6.38
CA ALA A 166 7.70 6.34 7.53
C ALA A 166 6.87 7.58 7.32
N VAL A 167 7.11 8.27 6.23
CA VAL A 167 6.35 9.46 5.87
C VAL A 167 4.88 9.09 5.62
N LEU A 168 4.61 7.96 4.94
CA LEU A 168 3.25 7.47 4.73
C LEU A 168 2.49 7.32 6.06
N LEU A 169 3.04 6.54 7.00
CA LEU A 169 2.36 6.26 8.27
C LEU A 169 2.24 7.52 9.13
N LEU A 170 3.28 8.35 9.19
CA LEU A 170 3.26 9.59 9.95
C LEU A 170 2.13 10.51 9.48
N VAL A 171 2.00 10.71 8.17
CA VAL A 171 0.98 11.60 7.61
C VAL A 171 -0.42 10.97 7.72
N ILE A 172 -0.57 9.65 7.53
CA ILE A 172 -1.85 8.95 7.80
C ILE A 172 -2.27 9.19 9.25
N PHE A 173 -1.38 8.98 10.23
CA PHE A 173 -1.71 9.24 11.62
C PHE A 173 -2.06 10.72 11.87
N ALA A 174 -1.39 11.65 11.20
CA ALA A 174 -1.66 13.07 11.32
C ALA A 174 -3.04 13.47 10.75
N ILE A 175 -3.48 12.86 9.64
CA ILE A 175 -4.80 13.08 9.02
C ILE A 175 -5.92 12.58 9.94
N PHE A 176 -5.73 11.39 10.54
CA PHE A 176 -6.75 10.75 11.38
C PHE A 176 -6.60 11.07 12.89
N ASP A 177 -5.73 12.01 13.28
CA ASP A 177 -5.63 12.50 14.66
C ASP A 177 -6.57 13.68 14.87
N THR A 178 -7.61 13.48 15.69
CA THR A 178 -8.62 14.50 16.00
C THR A 178 -8.06 15.72 16.76
N ARG A 179 -6.84 15.61 17.29
CA ARG A 179 -6.09 16.66 18.00
C ARG A 179 -5.26 17.54 17.05
N ASN A 180 -5.16 17.16 15.77
CA ASN A 180 -4.43 17.90 14.75
C ASN A 180 -5.37 18.72 13.86
N ASN A 181 -4.82 19.50 12.93
CA ASN A 181 -5.58 20.21 11.90
C ASN A 181 -6.43 19.22 11.10
N ARG A 182 -7.76 19.42 11.13
CA ARG A 182 -8.70 18.46 10.58
C ARG A 182 -8.86 18.66 9.08
N VAL A 183 -8.76 17.56 8.35
CA VAL A 183 -9.26 17.45 6.98
C VAL A 183 -10.80 17.49 7.03
N PRO A 184 -11.48 18.15 6.08
CA PRO A 184 -12.94 18.07 5.99
C PRO A 184 -13.41 16.62 5.88
N LYS A 185 -14.50 16.29 6.60
CA LYS A 185 -15.02 14.92 6.65
C LYS A 185 -15.32 14.40 5.25
N GLY A 186 -14.87 13.18 4.99
CA GLY A 186 -15.01 12.53 3.70
C GLY A 186 -13.87 12.82 2.73
N LEU A 187 -12.99 13.80 2.98
CA LEU A 187 -11.82 14.07 2.14
C LEU A 187 -10.56 13.35 2.63
N GLU A 188 -10.59 12.66 3.77
CA GLU A 188 -9.43 11.93 4.30
C GLU A 188 -8.82 10.96 3.27
N PRO A 189 -9.61 10.13 2.54
CA PRO A 189 -9.07 9.23 1.52
C PRO A 189 -8.43 9.95 0.32
N VAL A 190 -8.92 11.15 -0.03
CA VAL A 190 -8.35 11.97 -1.11
C VAL A 190 -6.99 12.51 -0.68
N VAL A 191 -6.87 13.02 0.54
CA VAL A 191 -5.58 13.52 1.07
C VAL A 191 -4.56 12.38 1.18
N VAL A 192 -4.99 11.16 1.55
CA VAL A 192 -4.13 9.97 1.50
C VAL A 192 -3.66 9.66 0.08
N GLY A 193 -4.52 9.80 -0.94
CA GLY A 193 -4.14 9.67 -2.34
C GLY A 193 -3.08 10.71 -2.74
N LEU A 194 -3.32 11.99 -2.43
CA LEU A 194 -2.37 13.08 -2.72
C LEU A 194 -1.00 12.83 -2.07
N LEU A 195 -0.97 12.31 -0.84
CA LEU A 195 0.26 11.90 -0.17
C LEU A 195 1.01 10.82 -0.96
N ILE A 196 0.30 9.80 -1.47
CA ILE A 196 0.93 8.73 -2.27
C ILE A 196 1.48 9.29 -3.59
N ILE A 197 0.78 10.24 -4.24
CA ILE A 197 1.31 10.93 -5.44
C ILE A 197 2.63 11.63 -5.10
N VAL A 198 2.68 12.39 -4.00
CA VAL A 198 3.90 13.08 -3.59
C VAL A 198 5.03 12.09 -3.31
N LEU A 199 4.76 11.01 -2.57
CA LEU A 199 5.78 10.00 -2.25
C LEU A 199 6.33 9.32 -3.49
N THR A 200 5.46 8.88 -4.41
CA THR A 200 5.88 8.22 -5.65
C THR A 200 6.64 9.16 -6.58
N CYS A 201 6.27 10.44 -6.65
CA CYS A 201 7.01 11.44 -7.43
C CYS A 201 8.37 11.81 -6.80
N SER A 202 8.52 11.74 -5.48
CA SER A 202 9.75 12.14 -4.78
C SER A 202 10.73 10.98 -4.55
N LEU A 203 10.23 9.75 -4.34
CA LEU A 203 11.02 8.59 -3.91
C LEU A 203 10.86 7.36 -4.83
N GLY A 204 10.00 7.43 -5.85
CA GLY A 204 9.66 6.27 -6.68
C GLY A 204 10.78 5.73 -7.57
N MET A 205 11.80 6.53 -7.86
CA MET A 205 12.87 6.17 -8.80
C MET A 205 13.75 5.00 -8.33
N ASN A 206 14.03 4.91 -7.02
CA ASN A 206 14.96 3.93 -6.48
C ASN A 206 14.39 2.51 -6.57
N SER A 207 13.22 2.31 -5.95
CA SER A 207 12.65 0.99 -5.75
C SER A 207 11.14 0.96 -5.98
N GLY A 208 10.58 1.93 -6.70
CA GLY A 208 9.16 1.98 -7.05
C GLY A 208 8.20 2.37 -5.92
N CYS A 209 8.72 2.74 -4.74
CA CYS A 209 7.93 3.07 -3.54
C CYS A 209 6.86 2.01 -3.22
N ALA A 210 7.31 0.79 -2.91
CA ALA A 210 6.38 -0.31 -2.60
C ALA A 210 5.48 0.05 -1.43
N MET A 211 6.06 0.55 -0.33
CA MET A 211 5.39 1.08 0.89
C MET A 211 4.37 0.13 1.55
N ASN A 212 4.24 -1.09 1.03
CA ASN A 212 3.11 -1.97 1.29
C ASN A 212 3.48 -3.42 0.96
N PRO A 213 3.74 -4.25 2.00
CA PRO A 213 4.16 -5.63 1.80
C PRO A 213 3.16 -6.48 0.99
N ALA A 214 1.84 -6.24 1.12
CA ALA A 214 0.85 -7.00 0.35
C ALA A 214 0.79 -6.58 -1.13
N ARG A 215 1.06 -5.30 -1.43
CA ARG A 215 1.13 -4.75 -2.81
C ARG A 215 2.28 -5.36 -3.62
N ASP A 216 3.29 -5.87 -2.94
CA ASP A 216 4.50 -6.38 -3.56
C ASP A 216 4.56 -7.92 -3.50
N LEU A 217 4.38 -8.53 -2.31
CA LEU A 217 4.46 -9.99 -2.15
C LEU A 217 3.32 -10.75 -2.83
N GLY A 218 2.08 -10.27 -2.74
CA GLY A 218 0.93 -10.95 -3.36
C GLY A 218 1.08 -11.10 -4.88
N PRO A 219 1.40 -10.01 -5.61
CA PRO A 219 1.63 -10.07 -7.05
C PRO A 219 2.88 -10.85 -7.45
N ARG A 220 3.95 -10.85 -6.64
CA ARG A 220 5.11 -11.73 -6.87
C ARG A 220 4.76 -13.20 -6.80
N LEU A 221 3.94 -13.59 -5.82
CA LEU A 221 3.47 -14.98 -5.72
C LEU A 221 2.68 -15.37 -6.98
N PHE A 222 1.88 -14.45 -7.52
CA PHE A 222 1.19 -14.67 -8.79
C PHE A 222 2.16 -14.79 -9.97
N THR A 223 3.08 -13.84 -10.17
CA THR A 223 3.99 -13.88 -11.32
C THR A 223 4.93 -15.09 -11.28
N ALA A 224 5.34 -15.53 -10.09
CA ALA A 224 6.15 -16.74 -9.92
C ALA A 224 5.48 -17.99 -10.50
N ILE A 225 4.18 -18.15 -10.28
CA ILE A 225 3.42 -19.31 -10.76
C ILE A 225 2.88 -19.12 -12.18
N ALA A 226 2.71 -17.87 -12.63
CA ALA A 226 2.11 -17.54 -13.92
C ALA A 226 3.07 -17.62 -15.12
N GLY A 227 4.37 -17.79 -14.87
CA GLY A 227 5.37 -18.05 -15.92
C GLY A 227 6.66 -17.26 -15.85
N TRP A 228 6.76 -16.25 -14.97
CA TRP A 228 8.01 -15.50 -14.78
C TRP A 228 9.06 -16.27 -13.96
N GLY A 229 8.66 -17.34 -13.27
CA GLY A 229 9.53 -18.18 -12.49
C GLY A 229 9.97 -17.58 -11.16
N MET A 230 10.84 -18.29 -10.45
CA MET A 230 11.26 -17.93 -9.09
C MET A 230 12.22 -16.73 -9.03
N GLU A 231 12.70 -16.24 -10.18
CA GLU A 231 13.53 -15.04 -10.28
C GLU A 231 12.80 -13.79 -9.77
N VAL A 232 11.47 -13.80 -9.68
CA VAL A 232 10.72 -12.69 -9.08
C VAL A 232 11.06 -12.47 -7.59
N PHE A 233 11.72 -13.44 -6.95
CA PHE A 233 12.16 -13.41 -5.55
C PHE A 233 13.64 -13.06 -5.34
N THR A 234 14.46 -12.96 -6.39
CA THR A 234 15.90 -12.71 -6.22
C THR A 234 16.21 -11.37 -5.55
N GLU A 235 15.26 -10.44 -5.55
CA GLU A 235 15.38 -9.13 -4.91
C GLU A 235 14.56 -8.97 -3.61
N ILE A 236 14.00 -10.05 -3.04
CA ILE A 236 12.92 -9.97 -2.04
C ILE A 236 13.33 -9.63 -0.60
N VAL A 237 14.63 -9.49 -0.30
CA VAL A 237 15.11 -9.26 1.08
C VAL A 237 14.87 -7.80 1.56
N ARG A 238 14.20 -6.95 0.77
CA ARG A 238 14.26 -5.48 0.92
C ARG A 238 13.12 -4.81 1.72
N ASP A 239 11.94 -5.43 1.88
CA ASP A 239 10.71 -4.71 2.31
C ASP A 239 10.13 -5.04 3.71
N LEU A 240 10.63 -6.05 4.43
CA LEU A 240 9.94 -6.57 5.62
C LEU A 240 10.38 -5.96 6.97
N GLY A 241 11.53 -5.28 7.05
CA GLY A 241 12.10 -4.82 8.33
C GLY A 241 11.66 -3.42 8.81
N GLY A 242 11.28 -2.53 7.90
CA GLY A 242 10.94 -1.13 8.21
C GLY A 242 9.69 -0.88 9.07
N PRO A 243 8.58 -1.63 8.90
CA PRO A 243 7.32 -1.33 9.58
C PRO A 243 7.36 -1.39 11.12
N LEU A 244 8.23 -2.23 11.72
CA LEU A 244 8.29 -2.41 13.18
C LEU A 244 9.00 -1.25 13.90
N LEU A 245 10.14 -0.79 13.38
CA LEU A 245 10.91 0.33 13.96
C LEU A 245 10.10 1.62 13.94
N LEU A 246 9.37 1.82 12.85
CA LEU A 246 8.60 3.02 12.58
C LEU A 246 7.31 3.10 13.39
N ALA A 247 6.62 1.97 13.57
CA ALA A 247 5.43 1.91 14.42
C ALA A 247 5.77 2.28 15.87
N SER A 248 6.97 1.93 16.35
CA SER A 248 7.50 2.39 17.65
C SER A 248 7.70 3.92 17.71
N TYR A 249 8.24 4.51 16.65
CA TYR A 249 8.44 5.96 16.54
C TYR A 249 7.13 6.75 16.44
N CYS A 250 6.13 6.29 15.68
CA CYS A 250 4.81 6.92 15.62
C CYS A 250 4.08 6.86 16.98
N ARG A 251 4.23 5.77 17.73
CA ARG A 251 3.77 5.70 19.13
C ARG A 251 4.44 6.77 19.97
N HIS A 252 5.76 6.93 19.83
CA HIS A 252 6.51 7.92 20.58
C HIS A 252 6.11 9.36 20.23
N ILE A 253 5.84 9.69 18.95
CA ILE A 253 5.32 11.01 18.53
C ILE A 253 3.89 11.25 19.07
N GLN A 254 3.02 10.24 19.01
CA GLN A 254 1.64 10.36 19.51
C GLN A 254 1.60 10.53 21.04
N GLN A 255 2.56 9.96 21.75
CA GLN A 255 2.77 10.10 23.19
C GLN A 255 3.50 11.41 23.53
N SER A 256 4.48 11.85 22.73
CA SER A 256 5.28 13.05 23.00
C SER A 256 4.53 14.36 22.78
N LYS A 257 3.42 14.37 22.02
CA LYS A 257 2.50 15.54 22.02
C LYS A 257 1.68 15.69 23.31
N SER A 258 1.81 14.77 24.28
CA SER A 258 1.49 15.04 25.69
C SER A 258 2.49 16.01 26.36
N LEU A 259 3.63 16.32 25.73
CA LEU A 259 4.58 17.34 26.21
C LEU A 259 4.38 18.71 25.52
N THR A 260 3.55 18.81 24.48
CA THR A 260 3.16 20.15 23.96
C THR A 260 2.20 20.86 24.91
N SER A 261 1.56 20.14 25.85
CA SER A 261 0.92 20.76 27.02
C SER A 261 1.91 21.16 28.13
N CYS A 262 3.20 20.80 28.01
CA CYS A 262 4.27 21.28 28.90
C CYS A 262 5.14 22.38 28.26
N LEU A 263 5.10 22.56 26.94
CA LEU A 263 5.77 23.64 26.21
C LEU A 263 4.81 24.74 25.70
N GLY A 264 3.52 24.62 26.04
CA GLY A 264 2.50 25.66 25.89
C GLY A 264 2.23 26.42 27.19
N ALA A 265 3.28 26.75 27.95
CA ALA A 265 3.22 27.72 29.02
C ALA A 265 4.06 28.94 28.60
N LYS A 266 3.37 30.08 28.42
CA LYS A 266 3.82 31.42 27.99
C LYS A 266 4.02 31.55 26.47
N GLU A 267 3.31 32.40 25.73
CA GLU A 267 2.37 33.51 25.97
C GLU A 267 1.27 33.49 24.89
#